data_AF-A0A917WH25-F1
#
_entry.id   AF-A0A917WH25-F1
#
_cell.length_a   1.000
_cell.length_b   1.000
_cell.length_c   1.000
_cell.angle_alpha   90.00
_cell.angle_beta   90.00
_cell.angle_gamma   90.00
#
_symmetry.space_group_name_H-M   'P 1'
#
loop_
_entity.id
_entity.type
_entity.pdbx_description
1 polymer ?
#
loop_
_entity_poly.entity_id
_entity_poly.type
_entity_poly.pdbx_seq_one_letter_code
_entity_poly.pdbx_strand_id
1 'polypeptide(L)'
;MPAQTWTRRTLASLLDEKTPSEEVLRVAAPFTKMDLERMTEGERDAVLDAFRDAALRARQDHGGALTSEDVMAGLRAARAALEAVPQDERSNRAIRLLADCACVPAAPAES
;
A
#
# COMPACT_ATOMS: atom_id res chain seq x y z
N MET A 1 2.75 8.55 19.29
CA MET A 1 3.03 8.43 17.84
C MET A 1 3.50 7.01 17.45
N PRO A 2 2.71 5.93 17.62
CA PRO A 2 3.16 4.56 17.30
C PRO A 2 2.91 4.10 15.85
N ALA A 3 1.91 4.66 15.16
CA ALA A 3 1.49 4.18 13.84
C ALA A 3 2.53 4.43 12.73
N GLN A 4 3.22 5.57 12.75
CA GLN A 4 4.28 5.87 11.78
C GLN A 4 5.50 4.97 11.94
N THR A 5 5.84 4.57 13.17
CA THR A 5 6.99 3.69 13.46
C THR A 5 6.80 2.30 12.87
N TRP A 6 5.57 1.77 12.95
CA TRP A 6 5.26 0.47 12.35
C TRP A 6 5.33 0.55 10.82
N THR A 7 4.67 1.54 10.21
CA THR A 7 4.66 1.73 8.75
C THR A 7 6.07 1.87 8.19
N ARG A 8 6.93 2.65 8.87
CA ARG A 8 8.35 2.78 8.53
C ARG A 8 9.09 1.45 8.54
N ARG A 9 8.93 0.64 9.59
CA ARG A 9 9.58 -0.67 9.70
C ARG A 9 9.08 -1.65 8.64
N THR A 10 7.78 -1.65 8.37
CA THR A 10 7.18 -2.50 7.34
C THR A 10 7.71 -2.16 5.96
N LEU A 11 7.67 -0.87 5.56
CA LEU A 11 8.22 -0.44 4.27
C LEU A 11 9.72 -0.72 4.16
N ALA A 12 10.47 -0.44 5.23
CA ALA A 12 11.89 -0.72 5.27
C ALA A 12 12.19 -2.21 5.06
N SER A 13 11.40 -3.09 5.67
CA SER A 13 11.55 -4.54 5.53
C SER A 13 11.06 -5.08 4.18
N LEU A 14 9.99 -4.51 3.60
CA LEU A 14 9.43 -4.96 2.33
C LEU A 14 10.31 -4.53 1.15
N LEU A 15 10.76 -3.28 1.17
CA LEU A 15 11.43 -2.63 0.05
C LEU A 15 12.97 -2.58 0.20
N ASP A 16 13.49 -3.22 1.25
CA ASP A 16 14.91 -3.18 1.63
C ASP A 16 15.47 -1.75 1.73
N GLU A 17 14.63 -0.83 2.22
CA GLU A 17 14.93 0.60 2.32
C GLU A 17 15.25 0.97 3.76
N LYS A 18 16.47 1.41 4.05
CA LYS A 18 16.92 1.65 5.43
C LYS A 18 16.13 2.78 6.10
N THR A 19 15.78 3.81 5.33
CA THR A 19 15.12 5.02 5.83
C THR A 19 14.19 5.60 4.76
N PRO A 20 12.93 5.14 4.67
CA PRO A 20 11.95 5.78 3.80
C PRO A 20 11.73 7.23 4.23
N SER A 21 11.65 8.14 3.26
CA SER A 21 11.41 9.56 3.47
C SER A 21 10.05 9.82 4.13
N GLU A 22 9.88 10.99 4.76
CA GLU A 22 8.59 11.37 5.36
C GLU A 22 7.46 11.47 4.32
N GLU A 23 7.80 11.87 3.09
CA GLU A 23 6.90 11.84 1.93
C GLU A 23 6.34 10.44 1.68
N VAL A 24 7.22 9.43 1.60
CA VAL A 24 6.86 8.03 1.41
C VAL A 24 5.97 7.53 2.54
N LEU A 25 6.31 7.87 3.79
CA LEU A 25 5.52 7.49 4.97
C LEU A 25 4.13 8.11 4.96
N ARG A 26 4.01 9.35 4.48
CA ARG A 26 2.73 10.05 4.35
C ARG A 26 1.84 9.41 3.28
N VAL A 27 2.41 9.02 2.15
CA VAL A 27 1.68 8.33 1.08
C VAL A 27 1.28 6.92 1.51
N ALA A 28 2.13 6.23 2.27
CA ALA A 28 1.84 4.92 2.84
C ALA A 28 0.95 4.98 4.11
N ALA A 29 0.52 6.17 4.56
CA ALA A 29 -0.30 6.32 5.75
C ALA A 29 -1.63 5.52 5.74
N PRO A 30 -2.31 5.28 4.60
CA PRO A 30 -3.48 4.39 4.54
C PRO A 30 -3.12 2.93 4.83
N PHE A 31 -1.85 2.56 4.68
CA PHE A 31 -1.34 1.21 4.89
C PHE A 31 -0.96 1.01 6.36
N THR A 32 -1.95 1.11 7.26
CA THR A 32 -1.68 0.99 8.69
C THR A 32 -1.59 -0.46 9.16
N LYS A 33 -0.89 -0.69 10.28
CA LYS A 33 -0.86 -1.98 10.96
C LYS A 33 -2.27 -2.53 11.20
N MET A 34 -3.17 -1.65 11.65
CA MET A 34 -4.53 -2.02 12.04
C MET A 34 -5.38 -2.42 10.83
N ASP A 35 -5.11 -1.84 9.66
CA ASP A 35 -5.73 -2.23 8.41
C ASP A 35 -5.39 -3.67 8.05
N LEU A 36 -4.09 -3.97 8.04
CA LEU A 36 -3.56 -5.28 7.66
C LEU A 36 -3.86 -6.36 8.71
N GLU A 37 -3.81 -6.03 10.00
CA GLU A 37 -4.16 -6.97 11.09
C GLU A 37 -5.62 -7.38 11.09
N ARG A 38 -6.51 -6.58 10.49
CA ARG A 38 -7.95 -6.85 10.39
C ARG A 38 -8.34 -7.57 9.08
N MET A 39 -7.38 -7.83 8.20
CA MET A 39 -7.55 -8.65 7.00
C MET A 39 -7.21 -10.11 7.31
N THR A 40 -7.71 -11.04 6.50
CA THR A 40 -7.30 -12.45 6.61
C THR A 40 -5.81 -12.59 6.28
N GLU A 41 -5.20 -13.70 6.72
CA GLU A 41 -3.80 -13.98 6.42
C GLU A 41 -3.55 -14.02 4.90
N GLY A 42 -4.38 -14.74 4.14
CA GLY A 42 -4.26 -14.84 2.69
C GLY A 42 -4.41 -13.50 1.97
N GLU A 43 -5.35 -12.65 2.40
CA GLU A 43 -5.46 -11.29 1.84
C GLU A 43 -4.21 -10.47 2.17
N ARG A 44 -3.80 -10.47 3.45
CA ARG A 44 -2.65 -9.70 3.89
C ARG A 44 -1.39 -10.06 3.10
N ASP A 45 -1.10 -11.35 2.94
CA ASP A 45 0.04 -11.80 2.16
C ASP A 45 -0.07 -11.38 0.69
N ALA A 46 -1.24 -11.57 0.05
CA ALA A 46 -1.45 -11.15 -1.33
C ALA A 46 -1.25 -9.64 -1.53
N VAL A 47 -1.75 -8.81 -0.60
CA VAL A 47 -1.63 -7.36 -0.64
C VAL A 47 -0.18 -6.93 -0.46
N LEU A 48 0.53 -7.52 0.52
CA LEU A 48 1.92 -7.20 0.82
C LEU A 48 2.85 -7.63 -0.32
N ASP A 49 2.60 -8.80 -0.92
CA ASP A 49 3.39 -9.32 -2.03
C ASP A 49 3.19 -8.47 -3.29
N ALA A 50 1.94 -8.18 -3.66
CA ALA A 50 1.63 -7.30 -4.79
C ALA A 50 2.16 -5.87 -4.59
N PHE A 51 2.03 -5.33 -3.37
CA PHE A 51 2.60 -4.03 -3.02
C PHE A 51 4.11 -4.01 -3.24
N ARG A 52 4.80 -5.02 -2.70
CA ARG A 52 6.25 -5.12 -2.77
C ARG A 52 6.73 -5.25 -4.21
N ASP A 53 6.14 -6.16 -4.97
CA ASP A 53 6.53 -6.42 -6.36
C ASP A 53 6.35 -5.15 -7.23
N ALA A 54 5.19 -4.49 -7.13
CA ALA A 54 4.94 -3.27 -7.90
C ALA A 54 5.81 -2.09 -7.47
N ALA A 55 6.03 -1.89 -6.17
CA ALA A 55 6.90 -0.82 -5.67
C ALA A 55 8.37 -1.07 -6.06
N LEU A 56 8.86 -2.31 -6.02
CA LEU A 56 10.21 -2.65 -6.45
C LEU A 56 10.39 -2.50 -7.96
N ARG A 57 9.39 -2.88 -8.76
CA ARG A 57 9.40 -2.66 -10.21
C ARG A 57 9.44 -1.16 -10.56
N ALA A 58 8.54 -0.37 -9.97
CA ALA A 58 8.52 1.07 -10.17
C ALA A 58 9.85 1.72 -9.74
N ARG A 59 10.40 1.29 -8.60
CA ARG A 59 11.73 1.72 -8.13
C ARG A 59 12.83 1.38 -9.13
N GLN A 60 12.81 0.19 -9.73
CA GLN A 60 13.78 -0.21 -10.76
C GLN A 60 13.66 0.67 -12.01
N ASP A 61 12.44 0.96 -12.45
CA ASP A 61 12.16 1.84 -13.59
C ASP A 61 12.63 3.29 -13.33
N HIS A 62 12.55 3.75 -12.08
CA HIS A 62 12.98 5.08 -11.63
C HIS A 62 14.47 5.18 -11.27
N GLY A 63 15.25 4.10 -11.46
CA GLY A 63 16.70 4.14 -11.23
C GLY A 63 17.15 3.87 -9.78
N GLY A 64 16.30 3.23 -8.98
CA GLY A 64 16.69 2.61 -7.71
C GLY A 64 16.47 3.45 -6.45
N ALA A 65 16.00 4.69 -6.56
CA ALA A 65 15.62 5.51 -5.41
C ALA A 65 14.14 5.29 -5.06
N LEU A 66 13.82 5.03 -3.79
CA LEU A 66 12.42 4.89 -3.37
C LEU A 66 11.73 6.26 -3.32
N THR A 67 10.67 6.40 -4.10
CA THR A 67 9.86 7.61 -4.23
C THR A 67 8.42 7.39 -3.75
N SER A 68 7.68 8.49 -3.60
CA SER A 68 6.24 8.45 -3.35
C SER A 68 5.47 7.76 -4.48
N GLU A 69 5.94 7.87 -5.73
CA GLU A 69 5.32 7.21 -6.89
C GLU A 69 5.42 5.70 -6.82
N ASP A 70 6.55 5.16 -6.37
CA ASP A 70 6.74 3.71 -6.21
C ASP A 70 5.77 3.12 -5.17
N VAL A 71 5.57 3.85 -4.08
CA VAL A 71 4.62 3.48 -3.02
C VAL A 71 3.19 3.56 -3.53
N MET A 72 2.85 4.58 -4.34
CA MET A 72 1.54 4.66 -4.97
C MET A 72 1.30 3.49 -5.95
N ALA A 73 2.32 3.09 -6.73
CA ALA A 73 2.23 1.92 -7.59
C ALA A 73 1.98 0.65 -6.76
N GLY A 74 2.71 0.48 -5.66
CA GLY A 74 2.47 -0.58 -4.68
C GLY A 74 1.05 -0.58 -4.13
N LEU A 75 0.52 0.58 -3.70
CA LEU A 75 -0.84 0.69 -3.17
C LEU A 75 -1.92 0.32 -4.21
N ARG A 76 -1.72 0.70 -5.47
CA ARG A 76 -2.62 0.30 -6.57
C ARG A 76 -2.58 -1.20 -6.81
N ALA A 77 -1.40 -1.82 -6.77
CA ALA A 77 -1.25 -3.26 -6.93
C ALA A 77 -1.85 -4.03 -5.74
N ALA A 78 -1.63 -3.56 -4.52
CA ALA A 78 -2.27 -4.04 -3.30
C ALA A 78 -3.80 -4.06 -3.41
N ARG A 79 -4.38 -2.98 -3.94
CA ARG A 79 -5.82 -2.91 -4.22
C ARG A 79 -6.24 -3.94 -5.27
N ALA A 80 -5.53 -4.02 -6.38
CA ALA A 80 -5.84 -4.97 -7.44
C ALA A 80 -5.80 -6.43 -6.92
N ALA A 81 -4.86 -6.74 -6.03
CA ALA A 81 -4.77 -8.04 -5.36
C ALA A 81 -6.03 -8.32 -4.51
N LEU A 82 -6.53 -7.32 -3.78
CA LEU A 82 -7.81 -7.46 -3.06
C LEU A 82 -9.01 -7.60 -3.98
N GLU A 83 -9.03 -6.86 -5.09
CA GLU A 83 -10.08 -6.97 -6.09
C GLU A 83 -10.11 -8.35 -6.76
N ALA A 84 -8.95 -9.02 -6.86
CA ALA A 84 -8.83 -10.40 -7.35
C ALA A 84 -9.34 -11.46 -6.36
N VAL A 85 -9.38 -11.17 -5.06
CA VAL A 85 -9.99 -12.07 -4.06
C VAL A 85 -11.51 -12.06 -4.25
N PRO A 86 -12.18 -13.22 -4.37
CA PRO A 86 -13.63 -13.27 -4.54
C PRO A 86 -14.35 -12.62 -3.35
N GLN A 87 -15.47 -11.94 -3.62
CA GLN A 87 -16.18 -11.13 -2.63
C GLN A 87 -16.64 -11.93 -1.39
N ASP A 88 -17.00 -13.21 -1.56
CA ASP A 88 -17.38 -14.11 -0.48
C ASP A 88 -16.21 -14.48 0.47
N GLU A 89 -14.97 -14.43 -0.02
CA GLU A 89 -13.77 -14.72 0.79
C GLU A 89 -13.09 -13.44 1.30
N ARG A 90 -13.55 -12.26 0.83
CA ARG A 90 -12.96 -10.97 1.14
C ARG A 90 -13.39 -10.51 2.53
N SER A 91 -12.44 -10.14 3.38
CA SER A 91 -12.71 -9.59 4.71
C SER A 91 -13.51 -8.31 4.62
N ASN A 92 -14.35 -8.08 5.64
CA ASN A 92 -15.06 -6.81 5.80
C ASN A 92 -14.10 -5.60 5.87
N ARG A 93 -12.85 -5.80 6.33
CA ARG A 93 -11.82 -4.75 6.28
C ARG A 93 -11.32 -4.49 4.86
N ALA A 94 -11.04 -5.52 4.07
CA ALA A 94 -10.65 -5.37 2.67
C ALA A 94 -11.77 -4.72 1.85
N ILE A 95 -13.03 -5.11 2.07
CA ILE A 95 -14.20 -4.43 1.49
C ILE A 95 -14.24 -2.96 1.88
N ARG A 96 -14.02 -2.63 3.16
CA ARG A 96 -13.91 -1.25 3.60
C ARG A 96 -12.72 -0.52 2.99
N LEU A 97 -11.54 -1.12 2.84
CA LEU A 97 -10.40 -0.46 2.21
C LEU A 97 -10.67 -0.13 0.74
N LEU A 98 -11.38 -1.01 0.04
CA LEU A 98 -11.84 -0.77 -1.33
C LEU A 98 -12.92 0.32 -1.40
N ALA A 99 -13.83 0.37 -0.42
CA ALA A 99 -14.94 1.33 -0.39
C ALA A 99 -14.57 2.71 0.20
N ASP A 100 -13.69 2.74 1.20
CA ASP A 100 -13.18 3.93 1.91
C ASP A 100 -12.03 4.59 1.13
N CYS A 101 -11.52 3.91 0.10
CA CYS A 101 -10.68 4.54 -0.91
C CYS A 101 -11.47 5.62 -1.67
N ALA A 102 -11.49 6.81 -1.08
CA ALA A 102 -11.39 8.09 -1.76
C ALA A 102 -10.06 8.20 -2.54
N CYS A 103 -9.66 7.13 -3.24
CA CYS A 103 -8.83 7.25 -4.43
C CYS A 103 -9.72 7.87 -5.50
N VAL A 104 -9.96 9.18 -5.35
CA VAL A 104 -10.31 10.02 -6.47
C VAL A 104 -9.23 9.72 -7.53
N PRO A 105 -9.56 9.13 -8.69
CA PRO A 105 -8.66 9.25 -9.82
C PRO A 105 -8.53 10.75 -10.01
N ALA A 106 -7.31 11.29 -9.92
CA ALA A 106 -7.01 12.73 -10.02
C ALA A 106 -8.13 13.47 -10.78
N ALA A 107 -9.08 14.03 -10.03
CA ALA A 107 -10.14 14.80 -10.65
C ALA A 107 -9.44 16.02 -11.22
N PRO A 108 -9.63 16.35 -12.51
CA PRO A 108 -9.02 17.54 -13.09
C PRO A 108 -9.54 18.75 -12.31
N ALA A 109 -8.65 19.72 -12.12
CA ALA A 109 -8.86 20.96 -11.38
C ALA A 109 -10.26 21.57 -11.54
N GLU A 110 -10.89 21.91 -10.42
CA GLU A 110 -12.00 22.88 -10.29
C GLU A 110 -11.88 23.47 -8.87
N SER A 111 -11.85 24.77 -8.57
CA SER A 111 -11.97 26.05 -9.30
C SER A 111 -11.11 27.09 -8.60
#